data_AF-A0A8T7E246-F1
#
_entry.id   AF-A0A8T7E246-F1
#
_cell.length_a   1.000
_cell.length_b   1.000
_cell.length_c   1.000
_cell.angle_alpha   90.00
_cell.angle_beta   90.00
_cell.angle_gamma   90.00
#
_symmetry.space_group_name_H-M   'P 1'
#
loop_
_entity.id
_entity.type
_entity.pdbx_description
1 polymer ?
#
loop_
_entity_poly.entity_id
_entity_poly.type
_entity_poly.pdbx_seq_one_letter_code
_entity_poly.pdbx_strand_id
1 'polypeptide(L)'
;MRRLLIFIVALLLVCVAAWFTVRTIATLRAESAAQALVDEALGDSRPEGDDERVTAITRRVYEQFEPAEAGDSVLLRLRGWLTNSRLPAFVRLPDGVIETLLRKGLCDNAGRMLSFTLRQADYASRQWDMVSPSGGHSAVLVTLPDGREILADPFFGFVAADQAGRLMHPLEARKRARAGQSPGGVLAPLGGDADGRFYADLAGISMAAQGEALRITASLPRTDTQPLFLGAIDGDAGDVSRAAARHAMGPYWHYIGHRYSRQWIRELTAVQRVRLEITLIDEPEAGVLTADPAAALQGKTLSWELNAGDTVRFHDGRARLLLRRLNSYIGVDRIAVVPQD
;
A
#
# COMPACT_ATOMS: atom_id res chain seq x y z
N MET A 1 25.81 36.99 -20.43
CA MET A 1 25.42 35.57 -20.67
C MET A 1 26.48 34.55 -20.24
N ARG A 2 27.73 34.58 -20.75
CA ARG A 2 28.76 33.55 -20.42
C ARG A 2 29.06 33.40 -18.92
N ARG A 3 29.19 34.50 -18.16
CA ARG A 3 29.43 34.48 -16.71
C ARG A 3 28.24 33.90 -15.92
N LEU A 4 27.02 34.22 -16.33
CA LEU A 4 25.80 33.68 -15.73
C LEU A 4 25.70 32.17 -15.96
N LEU A 5 26.02 31.69 -17.17
CA LEU A 5 26.03 30.26 -17.48
C LEU A 5 27.06 29.51 -16.62
N ILE A 6 28.29 30.04 -16.50
CA ILE A 6 29.33 29.45 -15.65
C ILE A 6 28.87 29.37 -14.19
N PHE A 7 28.25 30.43 -13.68
CA PHE A 7 27.70 30.45 -12.32
C PHE A 7 26.61 29.40 -12.12
N ILE A 8 25.67 29.26 -13.07
CA ILE A 8 24.60 28.25 -13.01
C ILE A 8 25.19 26.84 -13.01
N VAL A 9 26.17 26.56 -13.88
CA VAL A 9 26.82 25.25 -13.96
C VAL A 9 27.58 24.94 -12.66
N ALA A 10 28.33 25.90 -12.12
CA ALA A 10 29.04 25.73 -10.86
C ALA A 10 28.07 25.46 -9.70
N LEU A 11 26.97 26.21 -9.63
CA LEU A 11 25.92 26.00 -8.62
C LEU A 11 25.31 24.60 -8.74
N LEU A 12 24.98 24.16 -9.96
CA LEU A 12 24.45 22.81 -10.20
C LEU A 12 25.43 21.72 -9.73
N LEU A 13 26.71 21.86 -10.05
CA LEU A 13 27.74 20.89 -9.60
C LEU A 13 27.84 20.84 -8.08
N VAL A 14 27.82 21.99 -7.40
CA VAL A 14 27.82 22.06 -5.93
C VAL A 14 26.56 21.41 -5.35
N CYS A 15 25.39 21.70 -5.90
CA CYS A 15 24.13 21.08 -5.45
C CYS A 15 24.14 19.55 -5.64
N VAL A 16 24.66 19.06 -6.77
CA VAL A 16 24.78 17.63 -7.04
C VAL A 16 25.76 16.97 -6.06
N ALA A 17 26.94 17.55 -5.84
CA ALA A 17 27.91 17.04 -4.87
C ALA A 17 27.35 17.04 -3.44
N ALA A 18 26.68 18.12 -3.03
CA ALA A 18 26.01 18.19 -1.73
C ALA A 18 24.93 17.11 -1.57
N TRP A 19 24.13 16.89 -2.62
CA TRP A 19 23.13 15.83 -2.63
C TRP A 19 23.75 14.44 -2.44
N PHE A 20 24.82 14.11 -3.17
CA PHE A 20 25.52 12.84 -3.00
C PHE A 20 26.05 12.63 -1.58
N THR A 21 26.62 13.68 -0.98
CA THR A 21 27.08 13.64 0.41
C THR A 21 25.93 13.39 1.37
N VAL A 22 24.82 14.14 1.25
CA VAL A 22 23.63 13.97 2.09
C VAL A 22 23.05 12.56 1.94
N ARG A 23 22.91 12.08 0.70
CA ARG A 23 22.42 10.73 0.39
C ARG A 23 23.28 9.65 1.06
N THR A 24 24.59 9.76 0.93
CA THR A 24 25.55 8.80 1.48
C THR A 24 25.50 8.78 3.00
N ILE A 25 25.54 9.97 3.63
CA ILE A 25 25.45 10.09 5.09
C ILE A 25 24.12 9.54 5.61
N ALA A 26 23.00 9.86 4.97
CA ALA A 26 21.69 9.34 5.35
C ALA A 26 21.62 7.82 5.24
N THR A 27 22.18 7.25 4.16
CA THR A 27 22.21 5.80 3.94
C THR A 27 23.05 5.11 5.01
N LEU A 28 24.28 5.56 5.26
CA LEU A 28 25.17 4.98 6.27
C LEU A 28 24.57 5.07 7.68
N ARG A 29 23.92 6.19 8.02
CA ARG A 29 23.24 6.35 9.32
C ARG A 29 22.05 5.39 9.44
N ALA A 30 21.28 5.22 8.37
CA ALA A 30 20.17 4.26 8.37
C ALA A 30 20.68 2.83 8.48
N GLU A 31 21.74 2.45 7.75
CA GLU A 31 22.36 1.12 7.84
C GLU A 31 22.86 0.84 9.25
N SER A 32 23.56 1.79 9.87
CA SER A 32 23.99 1.66 11.27
C SER A 32 22.82 1.53 12.24
N ALA A 33 21.76 2.31 12.06
CA ALA A 33 20.56 2.23 12.90
C ALA A 33 19.79 0.91 12.69
N ALA A 34 19.76 0.38 11.46
CA ALA A 34 19.17 -0.90 11.13
C ALA A 34 19.98 -2.07 11.72
N GLN A 35 21.31 -2.02 11.62
CA GLN A 35 22.19 -3.01 12.25
C GLN A 35 22.00 -3.03 13.77
N ALA A 36 21.91 -1.87 14.41
CA ALA A 36 21.63 -1.78 15.84
C ALA A 36 20.31 -2.48 16.22
N LEU A 37 19.26 -2.36 15.40
CA LEU A 37 17.99 -3.09 15.64
C LEU A 37 18.16 -4.60 15.50
N VAL A 38 18.99 -5.07 14.56
CA VAL A 38 19.33 -6.49 14.43
C VAL A 38 20.09 -6.97 15.67
N ASP A 39 21.13 -6.23 16.08
CA ASP A 39 21.97 -6.59 17.22
C ASP A 39 21.15 -6.62 18.52
N GLU A 40 20.28 -5.62 18.74
CA GLU A 40 19.36 -5.58 19.88
C GLU A 40 18.33 -6.71 19.85
N ALA A 41 17.82 -7.08 18.67
CA ALA A 41 16.82 -8.15 18.53
C ALA A 41 17.41 -9.54 18.78
N LEU A 42 18.66 -9.77 18.37
CA LEU A 42 19.31 -11.08 18.46
C LEU A 42 20.11 -11.26 19.76
N GLY A 43 20.50 -10.16 20.42
CA GLY A 43 21.26 -10.17 21.67
C GLY A 43 22.55 -11.00 21.58
N ASP A 44 23.05 -11.43 22.74
CA ASP A 44 24.22 -12.32 22.84
C ASP A 44 23.88 -13.79 22.56
N SER A 45 22.62 -14.17 22.79
CA SER A 45 22.07 -15.51 22.55
C SER A 45 21.41 -15.54 21.18
N ARG A 46 22.24 -15.51 20.13
CA ARG A 46 21.78 -15.58 18.74
C ARG A 46 20.76 -16.73 18.61
N PRO A 47 19.49 -16.44 18.26
CA PRO A 47 18.47 -17.48 18.12
C PRO A 47 18.92 -18.55 17.13
N GLU A 48 18.68 -19.83 17.46
CA GLU A 48 19.26 -20.96 16.73
C GLU A 48 18.60 -21.17 15.34
N GLY A 49 17.40 -20.61 15.12
CA GLY A 49 16.64 -20.78 13.88
C GLY A 49 16.17 -19.48 13.24
N ASP A 50 16.01 -19.50 11.90
CA ASP A 50 15.60 -18.32 11.13
C ASP A 50 14.19 -17.81 11.49
N ASP A 51 13.27 -18.71 11.87
CA ASP A 51 11.92 -18.35 12.34
C ASP A 51 12.00 -17.45 13.59
N GLU A 52 12.84 -17.80 14.57
CA GLU A 52 13.03 -17.00 15.78
C GLU A 52 13.73 -15.68 15.48
N ARG A 53 14.76 -15.70 14.61
CA ARG A 53 15.49 -14.50 14.20
C ARG A 53 14.58 -13.48 13.52
N VAL A 54 13.78 -13.90 12.54
CA VAL A 54 12.85 -12.98 11.85
C VAL A 54 11.77 -12.49 12.81
N THR A 55 11.24 -13.35 13.67
CA THR A 55 10.25 -12.95 14.68
C THR A 55 10.82 -11.90 15.64
N ALA A 56 12.06 -12.09 16.12
CA ALA A 56 12.74 -11.15 17.01
C ALA A 56 13.01 -9.80 16.33
N ILE A 57 13.52 -9.80 15.09
CA ILE A 57 13.75 -8.57 14.33
C ILE A 57 12.42 -7.83 14.08
N THR A 58 11.37 -8.56 13.69
CA THR A 58 10.04 -7.99 13.45
C THR A 58 9.47 -7.37 14.73
N ARG A 59 9.57 -8.08 15.86
CA ARG A 59 9.17 -7.56 17.17
C ARG A 59 9.93 -6.29 17.51
N ARG A 60 11.24 -6.26 17.30
CA ARG A 60 12.05 -5.08 17.63
C ARG A 60 11.67 -3.86 16.80
N VAL A 61 11.35 -4.04 15.52
CA VAL A 61 10.85 -2.95 14.68
C VAL A 61 9.47 -2.51 15.16
N TYR A 62 8.57 -3.44 15.50
CA TYR A 62 7.25 -3.12 16.05
C TYR A 62 7.32 -2.27 17.32
N GLU A 63 8.17 -2.65 18.28
CA GLU A 63 8.36 -1.91 19.54
C GLU A 63 8.95 -0.51 19.35
N GLN A 64 9.73 -0.28 18.29
CA GLN A 64 10.45 0.96 18.05
C GLN A 64 9.73 1.89 17.07
N PHE A 65 8.69 1.42 16.39
CA PHE A 65 8.00 2.17 15.34
C PHE A 65 6.78 2.88 15.90
N GLU A 66 6.71 4.19 15.67
CA GLU A 66 5.60 5.03 16.13
C GLU A 66 4.61 5.34 14.97
N PRO A 67 3.30 5.09 15.15
CA PRO A 67 2.31 5.54 14.18
C PRO A 67 2.30 7.07 14.00
N ALA A 68 2.12 7.56 12.77
CA ALA A 68 2.02 8.98 12.42
C ALA A 68 0.76 9.31 11.64
N GLU A 69 0.33 10.56 11.70
CA GLU A 69 -0.59 11.09 10.68
C GLU A 69 0.15 11.47 9.40
N ALA A 70 -0.60 11.48 8.28
CA ALA A 70 -0.12 11.88 6.96
C ALA A 70 0.17 13.39 6.93
N GLY A 71 1.30 13.81 7.49
CA GLY A 71 1.65 15.22 7.62
C GLY A 71 2.78 15.51 8.60
N ASP A 72 3.08 14.57 9.49
CA ASP A 72 3.93 14.77 10.68
C ASP A 72 5.40 15.10 10.38
N SER A 73 5.90 14.78 9.18
CA SER A 73 7.31 14.98 8.83
C SER A 73 7.50 15.41 7.38
N VAL A 74 8.33 16.43 7.19
CA VAL A 74 8.76 16.90 5.86
C VAL A 74 9.43 15.76 5.06
N LEU A 75 10.21 14.92 5.72
CA LEU A 75 10.86 13.78 5.06
C LEU A 75 9.84 12.74 4.57
N LEU A 76 8.77 12.48 5.32
CA LEU A 76 7.68 11.60 4.86
C LEU A 76 6.92 12.22 3.68
N ARG A 77 6.71 13.55 3.67
CA ARG A 77 6.08 14.26 2.54
C ARG A 77 6.95 14.20 1.29
N LEU A 78 8.27 14.33 1.44
CA LEU A 78 9.22 14.28 0.34
C LEU A 78 9.55 12.85 -0.12
N ARG A 79 9.18 11.82 0.64
CA ARG A 79 9.50 10.41 0.35
C ARG A 79 9.24 10.01 -1.09
N GLY A 80 8.06 10.34 -1.62
CA GLY A 80 7.65 9.99 -2.99
C GLY A 80 8.55 10.59 -4.09
N TRP A 81 9.27 11.67 -3.76
CA TRP A 81 10.30 12.28 -4.60
C TRP A 81 11.66 11.63 -4.37
N LEU A 82 12.04 11.41 -3.11
CA LEU A 82 13.40 10.98 -2.76
C LEU A 82 13.67 9.50 -3.02
N THR A 83 12.63 8.65 -2.98
CA THR A 83 12.74 7.18 -3.14
C THR A 83 12.13 6.67 -4.45
N ASN A 84 11.75 7.57 -5.36
CA ASN A 84 11.04 7.19 -6.58
C ASN A 84 11.89 6.27 -7.47
N SER A 85 11.34 5.12 -7.88
CA SER A 85 12.05 4.16 -8.72
C SER A 85 12.42 4.70 -10.11
N ARG A 86 11.76 5.79 -10.57
CA ARG A 86 12.08 6.48 -11.83
C ARG A 86 13.29 7.39 -11.74
N LEU A 87 13.74 7.74 -10.54
CA LEU A 87 15.01 8.45 -10.39
C LEU A 87 16.17 7.47 -10.62
N PRO A 88 17.28 7.92 -11.22
CA PRO A 88 18.48 7.09 -11.32
C PRO A 88 18.91 6.59 -9.93
N ALA A 89 19.36 5.33 -9.86
CA ALA A 89 19.67 4.66 -8.59
C ALA A 89 20.70 5.41 -7.73
N PHE A 90 21.62 6.13 -8.38
CA PHE A 90 22.63 6.95 -7.72
C PHE A 90 22.08 8.28 -7.16
N VAL A 91 20.94 8.76 -7.65
CA VAL A 91 20.25 9.96 -7.15
C VAL A 91 19.29 9.58 -6.03
N ARG A 92 18.50 8.52 -6.20
CA ARG A 92 17.46 8.14 -5.23
C ARG A 92 18.05 7.67 -3.89
N LEU A 93 17.36 7.97 -2.80
CA LEU A 93 17.58 7.30 -1.52
C LEU A 93 17.09 5.85 -1.63
N PRO A 94 17.83 4.87 -1.08
CA PRO A 94 17.32 3.51 -0.95
C PRO A 94 16.02 3.44 -0.14
N ASP A 95 15.11 2.55 -0.55
CA ASP A 95 13.87 2.28 0.17
C ASP A 95 14.16 1.84 1.61
N GLY A 96 13.48 2.46 2.59
CA GLY A 96 13.65 2.18 4.02
C GLY A 96 14.61 3.12 4.76
N VAL A 97 15.43 3.91 4.06
CA VAL A 97 16.35 4.87 4.72
C VAL A 97 15.59 5.94 5.51
N ILE A 98 14.55 6.53 4.91
CA ILE A 98 13.74 7.56 5.56
C ILE A 98 13.01 6.97 6.77
N GLU A 99 12.42 5.79 6.58
CA GLU A 99 11.65 5.11 7.61
C GLU A 99 12.51 4.67 8.80
N THR A 100 13.72 4.18 8.55
CA THR A 100 14.65 3.75 9.61
C THR A 100 15.19 4.93 10.42
N LEU A 101 15.44 6.08 9.77
CA LEU A 101 15.90 7.30 10.46
C LEU A 101 14.79 7.97 11.27
N LEU A 102 13.55 7.94 10.79
CA LEU A 102 12.42 8.56 11.46
C LEU A 102 11.75 7.66 12.50
N ARG A 103 11.75 6.33 12.25
CA ARG A 103 11.02 5.31 13.04
C ARG A 103 9.54 5.65 13.25
N LYS A 104 8.95 6.36 12.28
CA LYS A 104 7.60 6.90 12.41
C LYS A 104 6.88 6.90 11.05
N GLY A 105 5.58 6.63 11.03
CA GLY A 105 4.79 6.69 9.80
C GLY A 105 3.52 5.83 9.80
N LEU A 106 3.10 5.43 8.59
CA LEU A 106 1.99 4.51 8.36
C LEU A 106 2.49 3.06 8.19
N CYS A 107 1.57 2.12 7.99
CA CYS A 107 1.88 0.70 7.80
C CYS A 107 2.94 0.41 6.71
N ASP A 108 2.87 1.11 5.58
CA ASP A 108 3.86 0.96 4.51
C ASP A 108 5.25 1.48 4.90
N ASN A 109 5.32 2.45 5.82
CA ASN A 109 6.59 2.90 6.36
C ASN A 109 7.20 1.86 7.32
N ALA A 110 6.39 1.29 8.21
CA ALA A 110 6.85 0.22 9.12
C ALA A 110 7.37 -0.99 8.33
N GLY A 111 6.65 -1.42 7.29
CA GLY A 111 7.10 -2.51 6.42
C GLY A 111 8.41 -2.23 5.67
N ARG A 112 8.64 -0.97 5.25
CA ARG A 112 9.90 -0.54 4.63
C ARG A 112 11.06 -0.50 5.61
N MET A 113 10.83 -0.02 6.83
CA MET A 113 11.83 -0.08 7.91
C MET A 113 12.21 -1.54 8.20
N LEU A 114 11.23 -2.42 8.38
CA LEU A 114 11.49 -3.85 8.60
C LEU A 114 12.27 -4.49 7.45
N SER A 115 11.88 -4.23 6.20
CA SER A 115 12.58 -4.78 5.04
C SER A 115 14.03 -4.29 4.94
N PHE A 116 14.29 -3.04 5.33
CA PHE A 116 15.64 -2.48 5.36
C PHE A 116 16.49 -3.09 6.49
N THR A 117 15.90 -3.33 7.65
CA THR A 117 16.52 -4.02 8.79
C THR A 117 16.82 -5.49 8.49
N LEU A 118 15.86 -6.24 7.95
CA LEU A 118 16.01 -7.65 7.59
C LEU A 118 17.13 -7.88 6.56
N ARG A 119 17.35 -6.92 5.66
CA ARG A 119 18.47 -6.96 4.71
C ARG A 119 19.84 -6.94 5.39
N GLN A 120 19.98 -6.26 6.54
CA GLN A 120 21.23 -6.28 7.31
C GLN A 120 21.51 -7.65 7.94
N ALA A 121 20.48 -8.49 8.04
CA ALA A 121 20.58 -9.87 8.49
C ALA A 121 20.49 -10.89 7.33
N ASP A 122 20.77 -10.45 6.10
CA ASP A 122 20.79 -11.26 4.87
C ASP A 122 19.46 -11.91 4.46
N TYR A 123 18.33 -11.39 4.93
CA TYR A 123 17.01 -11.83 4.48
C TYR A 123 16.53 -11.02 3.27
N ALA A 124 16.01 -11.73 2.28
CA ALA A 124 15.24 -11.11 1.21
C ALA A 124 13.81 -10.84 1.71
N SER A 125 13.26 -9.67 1.35
CA SER A 125 11.89 -9.34 1.68
C SER A 125 11.26 -8.41 0.64
N ARG A 126 9.93 -8.42 0.60
CA ARG A 126 9.14 -7.51 -0.22
C ARG A 126 7.87 -7.09 0.51
N GLN A 127 7.35 -5.93 0.16
CA GLN A 127 6.09 -5.46 0.73
C GLN A 127 4.94 -6.40 0.35
N TRP A 128 4.04 -6.66 1.29
CA TRP A 128 2.85 -7.48 1.13
C TRP A 128 1.62 -6.60 1.32
N ASP A 129 0.92 -6.31 0.22
CA ASP A 129 -0.23 -5.42 0.23
C ASP A 129 -1.51 -6.19 0.47
N MET A 130 -2.34 -5.65 1.36
CA MET A 130 -3.55 -6.28 1.83
C MET A 130 -4.71 -5.29 1.82
N VAL A 131 -5.89 -5.77 1.42
CA VAL A 131 -7.12 -4.97 1.44
C VAL A 131 -8.24 -5.81 2.04
N SER A 132 -8.81 -5.28 3.12
CA SER A 132 -10.02 -5.76 3.76
C SER A 132 -11.19 -4.83 3.42
N PRO A 133 -12.44 -5.19 3.77
CA PRO A 133 -13.58 -4.27 3.63
C PRO A 133 -13.44 -2.97 4.43
N SER A 134 -12.65 -2.96 5.52
CA SER A 134 -12.48 -1.80 6.41
C SER A 134 -11.32 -0.88 6.01
N GLY A 135 -10.38 -1.35 5.20
CA GLY A 135 -9.22 -0.55 4.81
C GLY A 135 -8.15 -1.36 4.10
N GLY A 136 -7.07 -0.70 3.71
CA GLY A 136 -5.88 -1.39 3.22
C GLY A 136 -4.71 -1.23 4.18
N HIS A 137 -3.82 -2.20 4.10
CA HIS A 137 -2.67 -2.37 4.97
C HIS A 137 -1.49 -2.88 4.15
N SER A 138 -0.29 -2.68 4.67
CA SER A 138 0.95 -3.19 4.09
C SER A 138 1.79 -3.82 5.19
N ALA A 139 2.21 -5.07 4.97
CA ALA A 139 3.14 -5.81 5.81
C ALA A 139 4.37 -6.24 4.98
N VAL A 140 5.13 -7.23 5.44
CA VAL A 140 6.31 -7.74 4.76
C VAL A 140 6.19 -9.25 4.54
N LEU A 141 6.52 -9.68 3.33
CA LEU A 141 6.79 -11.08 3.02
C LEU A 141 8.29 -11.30 3.05
N VAL A 142 8.77 -12.16 3.96
CA VAL A 142 10.20 -12.46 4.15
C VAL A 142 10.48 -13.84 3.55
N THR A 143 11.50 -13.93 2.71
CA THR A 143 11.99 -15.21 2.18
C THR A 143 13.10 -15.73 3.09
N LEU A 144 12.87 -16.88 3.70
CA LEU A 144 13.84 -17.58 4.53
C LEU A 144 14.87 -18.33 3.67
N PRO A 145 16.05 -18.69 4.21
CA PRO A 145 17.07 -19.46 3.49
C PRO A 145 16.58 -20.81 2.95
N ASP A 146 15.58 -21.42 3.58
CA ASP A 146 14.94 -22.66 3.14
C ASP A 146 13.91 -22.47 2.02
N GLY A 147 13.71 -21.23 1.55
CA GLY A 147 12.78 -20.87 0.49
C GLY A 147 11.34 -20.64 0.95
N ARG A 148 11.02 -20.83 2.24
CA ARG A 148 9.71 -20.45 2.78
C ARG A 148 9.53 -18.95 2.73
N GLU A 149 8.31 -18.51 2.43
CA GLU A 149 7.93 -17.11 2.53
C GLU A 149 6.95 -16.93 3.69
N ILE A 150 7.25 -15.98 4.59
CA ILE A 150 6.52 -15.78 5.85
C ILE A 150 5.97 -14.35 5.93
N LEU A 151 4.79 -14.19 6.53
CA LEU A 151 4.23 -12.87 6.81
C LEU A 151 4.82 -12.32 8.10
N ALA A 152 5.39 -11.13 8.04
CA ALA A 152 5.84 -10.34 9.17
C ALA A 152 5.21 -8.93 9.11
N ASP A 153 4.50 -8.55 10.15
CA ASP A 153 3.78 -7.29 10.27
C ASP A 153 4.31 -6.46 11.43
N PRO A 154 5.21 -5.49 11.15
CA PRO A 154 5.79 -4.63 12.18
C PRO A 154 4.86 -3.47 12.59
N PHE A 155 3.67 -3.33 12.00
CA PHE A 155 2.77 -2.22 12.32
C PHE A 155 1.65 -2.67 13.27
N PHE A 156 1.01 -3.80 12.96
CA PHE A 156 0.02 -4.39 13.88
C PHE A 156 0.63 -5.36 14.89
N GLY A 157 1.91 -5.74 14.70
CA GLY A 157 2.64 -6.57 15.66
C GLY A 157 2.31 -8.06 15.55
N PHE A 158 2.31 -8.62 14.34
CA PHE A 158 1.98 -10.03 14.10
C PHE A 158 2.97 -10.72 13.16
N VAL A 159 3.08 -12.03 13.31
CA VAL A 159 3.59 -12.94 12.27
C VAL A 159 2.56 -14.02 11.99
N ALA A 160 2.54 -14.57 10.77
CA ALA A 160 1.71 -15.73 10.47
C ALA A 160 2.40 -17.01 10.97
N ALA A 161 1.74 -17.73 11.87
CA ALA A 161 2.28 -18.93 12.51
C ALA A 161 1.18 -19.96 12.79
N ASP A 162 1.53 -21.24 12.85
CA ASP A 162 0.60 -22.28 13.27
C ASP A 162 0.54 -22.39 14.80
N GLN A 163 -0.30 -23.30 15.30
CA GLN A 163 -0.43 -23.56 16.73
C GLN A 163 0.85 -24.10 17.39
N ALA A 164 1.79 -24.63 16.60
CA ALA A 164 3.10 -25.06 17.09
C ALA A 164 4.14 -23.93 17.05
N GLY A 165 3.75 -22.72 16.61
CA GLY A 165 4.63 -21.57 16.48
C GLY A 165 5.47 -21.54 15.21
N ARG A 166 5.26 -22.48 14.28
CA ARG A 166 6.01 -22.51 13.02
C ARG A 166 5.48 -21.43 12.09
N LEU A 167 6.38 -20.61 11.54
CA LEU A 167 6.00 -19.54 10.64
C LEU A 167 5.48 -20.10 9.30
N MET A 168 4.44 -19.46 8.78
CA MET A 168 3.72 -19.91 7.58
C MET A 168 3.51 -18.79 6.58
N HIS A 169 3.18 -19.21 5.35
CA HIS A 169 2.81 -18.31 4.28
C HIS A 169 1.48 -17.60 4.56
N PRO A 170 1.31 -16.30 4.25
CA PRO A 170 0.06 -15.57 4.47
C PRO A 170 -1.16 -16.21 3.77
N LEU A 171 -0.97 -16.75 2.57
CA LEU A 171 -2.05 -17.47 1.85
C LEU A 171 -2.47 -18.77 2.56
N GLU A 172 -1.56 -19.43 3.27
CA GLU A 172 -1.89 -20.60 4.08
C GLU A 172 -2.68 -20.19 5.33
N ALA A 173 -2.24 -19.13 6.03
CA ALA A 173 -2.98 -18.54 7.15
C ALA A 173 -4.41 -18.16 6.73
N ARG A 174 -4.57 -17.51 5.58
CA ARG A 174 -5.89 -17.18 5.00
C ARG A 174 -6.72 -18.43 4.67
N LYS A 175 -6.12 -19.47 4.09
CA LYS A 175 -6.82 -20.73 3.78
C LYS A 175 -7.34 -21.39 5.06
N ARG A 176 -6.52 -21.41 6.11
CA ARG A 176 -6.89 -21.94 7.43
C ARG A 176 -8.00 -21.12 8.10
N ALA A 177 -7.93 -19.78 8.02
CA ALA A 177 -9.00 -18.90 8.48
C ALA A 177 -10.34 -19.16 7.74
N ARG A 178 -10.30 -19.37 6.42
CA ARG A 178 -11.49 -19.77 5.63
C ARG A 178 -12.04 -21.13 6.02
N ALA A 179 -11.21 -22.02 6.56
CA ALA A 179 -11.63 -23.30 7.10
C ALA A 179 -12.18 -23.20 8.55
N GLY A 180 -12.31 -21.97 9.09
CA GLY A 180 -12.89 -21.73 10.41
C GLY A 180 -11.88 -21.63 11.55
N GLN A 181 -10.56 -21.62 11.27
CA GLN A 181 -9.58 -21.35 12.32
C GLN A 181 -9.66 -19.89 12.78
N SER A 182 -9.62 -19.66 14.09
CA SER A 182 -9.59 -18.32 14.66
C SER A 182 -8.27 -17.61 14.34
N PRO A 183 -8.24 -16.26 14.34
CA PRO A 183 -7.01 -15.50 14.10
C PRO A 183 -5.83 -15.95 14.98
N GLY A 184 -6.06 -16.25 16.26
CA GLY A 184 -5.01 -16.74 17.18
C GLY A 184 -4.46 -18.14 16.85
N GLY A 185 -5.11 -18.90 15.96
CA GLY A 185 -4.59 -20.17 15.45
C GLY A 185 -3.72 -20.05 14.19
N VAL A 186 -3.65 -18.85 13.60
CA VAL A 186 -2.95 -18.58 12.32
C VAL A 186 -2.07 -17.33 12.36
N LEU A 187 -2.13 -16.55 13.44
CA LEU A 187 -1.34 -15.36 13.70
C LEU A 187 -0.80 -15.42 15.13
N ALA A 188 0.50 -15.17 15.30
CA ALA A 188 1.14 -15.02 16.58
C ALA A 188 1.41 -13.53 16.86
N PRO A 189 0.93 -12.98 17.99
CA PRO A 189 1.24 -11.60 18.37
C PRO A 189 2.70 -11.48 18.79
N LEU A 190 3.31 -10.34 18.46
CA LEU A 190 4.70 -10.01 18.79
C LEU A 190 4.83 -9.32 20.16
N GLY A 191 3.74 -8.73 20.67
CA GLY A 191 3.67 -8.01 21.94
C GLY A 191 2.25 -7.97 22.51
N GLY A 192 2.10 -7.48 23.75
CA GLY A 192 0.80 -7.40 24.45
C GLY A 192 -0.14 -6.32 23.90
N ASP A 193 0.38 -5.40 23.12
CA ASP A 193 -0.29 -4.27 22.46
C ASP A 193 -0.60 -4.53 20.98
N ALA A 194 -0.35 -5.75 20.48
CA ALA A 194 -0.62 -6.14 19.10
C ALA A 194 -2.11 -5.93 18.75
N ASP A 195 -2.37 -5.20 17.66
CA ASP A 195 -3.72 -4.79 17.27
C ASP A 195 -4.29 -5.70 16.17
N GLY A 196 -5.07 -6.69 16.59
CA GLY A 196 -5.66 -7.69 15.69
C GLY A 196 -6.83 -7.20 14.83
N ARG A 197 -7.27 -5.93 14.93
CA ARG A 197 -8.51 -5.45 14.28
C ARG A 197 -8.50 -5.62 12.76
N PHE A 198 -7.36 -5.40 12.10
CA PHE A 198 -7.24 -5.60 10.65
C PHE A 198 -7.44 -7.06 10.25
N TYR A 199 -6.96 -8.00 11.09
CA TYR A 199 -6.97 -9.43 10.82
C TYR A 199 -8.23 -10.16 11.31
N ALA A 200 -9.20 -9.44 11.89
CA ALA A 200 -10.45 -10.02 12.34
C ALA A 200 -11.21 -10.77 11.21
N ASP A 201 -11.11 -10.28 9.98
CA ASP A 201 -11.64 -10.92 8.77
C ASP A 201 -10.52 -11.40 7.83
N LEU A 202 -9.49 -12.06 8.38
CA LEU A 202 -8.36 -12.57 7.59
C LEU A 202 -8.80 -13.38 6.36
N ALA A 203 -9.91 -14.12 6.46
CA ALA A 203 -10.49 -14.92 5.39
C ALA A 203 -10.91 -14.09 4.15
N GLY A 204 -11.44 -12.88 4.38
CA GLY A 204 -11.91 -11.94 3.36
C GLY A 204 -10.83 -11.03 2.79
N ILE A 205 -9.60 -11.03 3.34
CA ILE A 205 -8.53 -10.14 2.88
C ILE A 205 -8.01 -10.55 1.49
N SER A 206 -8.01 -9.57 0.59
CA SER A 206 -7.31 -9.64 -0.68
C SER A 206 -5.84 -9.32 -0.46
N MET A 207 -4.93 -10.12 -1.02
CA MET A 207 -3.49 -10.03 -0.74
C MET A 207 -2.67 -10.19 -2.01
N ALA A 208 -1.57 -9.46 -2.13
CA ALA A 208 -0.60 -9.60 -3.23
C ALA A 208 0.78 -9.08 -2.79
N ALA A 209 1.84 -9.63 -3.38
CA ALA A 209 3.17 -9.07 -3.19
C ALA A 209 3.36 -7.78 -3.99
N GLN A 210 4.30 -6.94 -3.55
CA GLN A 210 4.71 -5.76 -4.30
C GLN A 210 5.11 -6.12 -5.74
N GLY A 211 4.54 -5.40 -6.70
CA GLY A 211 4.75 -5.65 -8.13
C GLY A 211 3.75 -6.62 -8.76
N GLU A 212 3.01 -7.37 -7.96
CA GLU A 212 1.92 -8.22 -8.41
C GLU A 212 0.58 -7.46 -8.40
N ALA A 213 -0.33 -7.91 -9.27
CA ALA A 213 -1.64 -7.29 -9.35
C ALA A 213 -2.53 -7.67 -8.17
N LEU A 214 -2.91 -6.70 -7.33
CA LEU A 214 -3.89 -6.91 -6.27
C LEU A 214 -5.29 -6.70 -6.82
N ARG A 215 -6.10 -7.76 -6.82
CA ARG A 215 -7.51 -7.68 -7.20
C ARG A 215 -8.35 -7.28 -6.01
N ILE A 216 -9.16 -6.23 -6.18
CA ILE A 216 -10.13 -5.75 -5.20
C ILE A 216 -11.49 -5.85 -5.86
N THR A 217 -12.35 -6.74 -5.36
CA THR A 217 -13.65 -7.03 -5.98
C THR A 217 -14.77 -6.46 -5.13
N ALA A 218 -15.73 -5.81 -5.77
CA ALA A 218 -16.98 -5.39 -5.15
C ALA A 218 -18.16 -5.67 -6.08
N SER A 219 -19.33 -5.85 -5.46
CA SER A 219 -20.60 -5.91 -6.18
C SER A 219 -21.28 -4.55 -6.09
N LEU A 220 -21.88 -4.09 -7.18
CA LEU A 220 -22.76 -2.93 -7.14
C LEU A 220 -23.99 -3.30 -6.30
N PRO A 221 -24.39 -2.44 -5.35
CA PRO A 221 -25.60 -2.68 -4.56
C PRO A 221 -26.83 -2.73 -5.46
N ARG A 222 -27.76 -3.64 -5.14
CA ARG A 222 -29.08 -3.71 -5.78
C ARG A 222 -29.88 -2.47 -5.43
N THR A 223 -30.55 -1.90 -6.43
CA THR A 223 -31.42 -0.73 -6.30
C THR A 223 -32.76 -1.08 -6.93
N ASP A 224 -33.87 -0.77 -6.28
CA ASP A 224 -35.18 -1.16 -6.83
C ASP A 224 -35.59 -0.19 -7.93
N THR A 225 -36.16 0.97 -7.56
CA THR A 225 -36.74 1.94 -8.51
C THR A 225 -36.05 3.30 -8.49
N GLN A 226 -35.20 3.55 -7.50
CA GLN A 226 -34.51 4.84 -7.35
C GLN A 226 -33.01 4.68 -7.57
N PRO A 227 -32.36 5.66 -8.22
CA PRO A 227 -30.91 5.71 -8.27
C PRO A 227 -30.30 5.70 -6.87
N LEU A 228 -29.26 4.90 -6.67
CA LEU A 228 -28.39 5.02 -5.50
C LEU A 228 -27.25 5.97 -5.82
N PHE A 229 -27.04 6.95 -4.94
CA PHE A 229 -25.90 7.85 -5.01
C PHE A 229 -24.96 7.61 -3.83
N LEU A 230 -23.69 7.36 -4.15
CA LEU A 230 -22.59 7.28 -3.19
C LEU A 230 -21.77 8.56 -3.34
N GLY A 231 -21.89 9.45 -2.36
CA GLY A 231 -21.29 10.78 -2.38
C GLY A 231 -22.16 11.88 -3.02
N ALA A 232 -21.69 13.12 -2.97
CA ALA A 232 -22.32 14.32 -3.52
C ALA A 232 -21.44 14.96 -4.60
N ILE A 233 -22.01 15.86 -5.42
CA ILE A 233 -21.20 16.65 -6.36
C ILE A 233 -20.78 17.95 -5.66
N ASP A 234 -19.74 17.90 -4.84
CA ASP A 234 -19.26 19.03 -4.04
C ASP A 234 -17.73 19.22 -4.04
N GLY A 235 -17.00 18.32 -4.70
CA GLY A 235 -15.55 18.31 -4.77
C GLY A 235 -14.87 17.55 -3.61
N ASP A 236 -15.61 16.84 -2.76
CA ASP A 236 -15.06 15.98 -1.70
C ASP A 236 -15.14 14.48 -2.07
N ALA A 237 -14.00 13.80 -2.09
CA ALA A 237 -13.96 12.36 -2.29
C ALA A 237 -14.24 11.54 -1.01
N GLY A 238 -14.18 12.18 0.16
CA GLY A 238 -14.26 11.50 1.45
C GLY A 238 -15.63 10.87 1.72
N ASP A 239 -16.71 11.46 1.23
CA ASP A 239 -18.07 10.96 1.41
C ASP A 239 -18.36 9.70 0.57
N VAL A 240 -17.79 9.58 -0.64
CA VAL A 240 -17.82 8.38 -1.49
C VAL A 240 -17.20 7.21 -0.74
N SER A 241 -16.04 7.42 -0.10
CA SER A 241 -15.38 6.36 0.67
C SER A 241 -16.26 5.85 1.82
N ARG A 242 -16.93 6.76 2.54
CA ARG A 242 -17.84 6.39 3.64
C ARG A 242 -19.11 5.70 3.13
N ALA A 243 -19.67 6.18 2.03
CA ALA A 243 -20.87 5.61 1.42
C ALA A 243 -20.59 4.21 0.85
N ALA A 244 -19.51 4.02 0.09
CA ALA A 244 -19.11 2.73 -0.46
C ALA A 244 -18.91 1.66 0.62
N ALA A 245 -18.31 2.02 1.77
CA ALA A 245 -18.15 1.12 2.91
C ALA A 245 -19.50 0.63 3.47
N ARG A 246 -20.52 1.51 3.56
CA ARG A 246 -21.87 1.14 4.01
C ARG A 246 -22.59 0.16 3.05
N HIS A 247 -22.16 0.11 1.79
CA HIS A 247 -22.70 -0.79 0.77
C HIS A 247 -21.78 -1.99 0.49
N ALA A 248 -20.89 -2.34 1.41
CA ALA A 248 -19.98 -3.50 1.31
C ALA A 248 -19.10 -3.49 0.06
N MET A 249 -18.84 -2.33 -0.53
CA MET A 249 -17.92 -2.21 -1.67
C MET A 249 -16.45 -2.21 -1.20
N GLY A 250 -16.20 -1.95 0.09
CA GLY A 250 -14.85 -1.84 0.63
C GLY A 250 -14.18 -0.48 0.33
N PRO A 251 -12.88 -0.35 0.61
CA PRO A 251 -12.16 0.92 0.47
C PRO A 251 -11.76 1.22 -0.98
N TYR A 252 -11.34 2.46 -1.23
CA TYR A 252 -10.68 2.92 -2.46
C TYR A 252 -11.56 3.16 -3.70
N TRP A 253 -12.87 3.30 -3.53
CA TRP A 253 -13.77 3.74 -4.60
C TRP A 253 -13.84 5.26 -4.76
N HIS A 254 -13.22 6.01 -3.85
CA HIS A 254 -13.17 7.47 -3.84
C HIS A 254 -12.13 8.08 -4.77
N TYR A 255 -11.47 7.29 -5.61
CA TYR A 255 -10.58 7.80 -6.65
C TYR A 255 -10.47 6.84 -7.83
N ILE A 256 -9.93 7.32 -8.95
CA ILE A 256 -9.50 6.51 -10.10
C ILE A 256 -8.05 6.81 -10.43
N GLY A 257 -7.28 5.79 -10.80
CA GLY A 257 -5.91 5.92 -11.29
C GLY A 257 -4.86 5.60 -10.23
N HIS A 258 -3.59 5.74 -10.60
CA HIS A 258 -2.47 5.23 -9.81
C HIS A 258 -2.17 6.13 -8.60
N ARG A 259 -2.41 5.60 -7.41
CA ARG A 259 -2.03 6.16 -6.11
C ARG A 259 -1.08 5.19 -5.41
N TYR A 260 0.17 5.63 -5.18
CA TYR A 260 1.29 4.79 -4.71
C TYR A 260 1.73 3.72 -5.72
N SER A 261 2.86 3.04 -5.49
CA SER A 261 3.42 2.00 -6.39
C SER A 261 2.60 0.70 -6.37
N ARG A 262 1.30 0.80 -6.66
CA ARG A 262 0.31 -0.25 -6.43
C ARG A 262 -0.27 -0.71 -7.76
N GLN A 263 -0.14 -2.01 -8.04
CA GLN A 263 -0.67 -2.65 -9.25
C GLN A 263 -2.12 -3.09 -9.02
N TRP A 264 -3.01 -2.16 -8.68
CA TRP A 264 -4.40 -2.53 -8.36
C TRP A 264 -5.22 -2.84 -9.61
N ILE A 265 -6.09 -3.83 -9.45
CA ILE A 265 -7.20 -4.11 -10.36
C ILE A 265 -8.47 -4.08 -9.51
N ARG A 266 -9.25 -3.00 -9.63
CA ARG A 266 -10.54 -2.89 -8.95
C ARG A 266 -11.64 -3.39 -9.87
N GLU A 267 -12.48 -4.30 -9.41
CA GLU A 267 -13.56 -4.90 -10.19
C GLU A 267 -14.91 -4.57 -9.56
N LEU A 268 -15.81 -3.97 -10.35
CA LEU A 268 -17.21 -3.73 -9.97
C LEU A 268 -18.11 -4.63 -10.80
N THR A 269 -18.82 -5.54 -10.13
CA THR A 269 -19.77 -6.46 -10.80
C THR A 269 -21.20 -6.02 -10.56
N ALA A 270 -21.98 -5.89 -11.62
CA ALA A 270 -23.39 -5.56 -11.54
C ALA A 270 -24.23 -6.78 -11.13
N VAL A 271 -25.08 -6.64 -10.11
CA VAL A 271 -25.98 -7.73 -9.63
C VAL A 271 -27.37 -7.70 -10.28
N GLN A 272 -27.62 -6.68 -11.09
CA GLN A 272 -28.82 -6.44 -11.87
C GLN A 272 -28.47 -5.53 -13.05
N ARG A 273 -29.43 -5.29 -13.95
CA ARG A 273 -29.25 -4.32 -15.02
C ARG A 273 -29.21 -2.89 -14.46
N VAL A 274 -28.13 -2.16 -14.72
CA VAL A 274 -27.92 -0.80 -14.22
C VAL A 274 -27.15 0.05 -15.21
N ARG A 275 -27.34 1.35 -15.13
CA ARG A 275 -26.38 2.33 -15.62
C ARG A 275 -25.48 2.76 -14.46
N LEU A 276 -24.18 2.52 -14.60
CA LEU A 276 -23.16 2.98 -13.66
C LEU A 276 -22.62 4.32 -14.14
N GLU A 277 -22.66 5.34 -13.28
CA GLU A 277 -22.00 6.62 -13.53
C GLU A 277 -20.98 6.92 -12.42
N ILE A 278 -19.78 7.35 -12.81
CA ILE A 278 -18.76 7.83 -11.87
C ILE A 278 -18.40 9.27 -12.27
N THR A 279 -18.73 10.22 -11.41
CA THR A 279 -18.37 11.63 -11.57
C THR A 279 -17.06 11.93 -10.85
N LEU A 280 -16.09 12.45 -11.58
CA LEU A 280 -14.77 12.81 -11.07
C LEU A 280 -14.73 14.28 -10.62
N ILE A 281 -13.85 14.59 -9.67
CA ILE A 281 -13.61 15.98 -9.22
C ILE A 281 -12.98 16.82 -10.35
N ASP A 282 -12.04 16.23 -11.09
CA ASP A 282 -11.34 16.85 -12.22
C ASP A 282 -11.61 16.07 -13.52
N GLU A 283 -11.45 16.73 -14.66
CA GLU A 283 -11.46 16.04 -15.95
C GLU A 283 -10.26 15.10 -16.09
N PRO A 284 -10.44 13.87 -16.58
CA PRO A 284 -9.35 12.91 -16.67
C PRO A 284 -8.37 13.23 -17.80
N GLU A 285 -7.09 13.34 -17.45
CA GLU A 285 -6.01 13.41 -18.43
C GLU A 285 -5.83 12.06 -19.16
N ALA A 286 -5.39 12.13 -20.42
CA ALA A 286 -5.18 10.94 -21.25
C ALA A 286 -4.21 9.95 -20.59
N GLY A 287 -4.65 8.68 -20.47
CA GLY A 287 -3.86 7.60 -19.88
C GLY A 287 -3.97 7.49 -18.35
N VAL A 288 -4.74 8.35 -17.67
CA VAL A 288 -5.08 8.15 -16.25
C VAL A 288 -6.20 7.12 -16.09
N LEU A 289 -7.25 7.23 -16.91
CA LEU A 289 -8.33 6.26 -16.93
C LEU A 289 -7.90 5.01 -17.70
N THR A 290 -7.88 3.87 -17.02
CA THR A 290 -7.57 2.56 -17.61
C THR A 290 -8.65 1.57 -17.18
N ALA A 291 -9.79 1.59 -17.88
CA ALA A 291 -10.94 0.74 -17.56
C ALA A 291 -11.28 -0.22 -18.69
N ASP A 292 -11.78 -1.41 -18.34
CA ASP A 292 -12.30 -2.43 -19.26
C ASP A 292 -13.66 -2.96 -18.76
N PRO A 293 -14.76 -2.80 -19.52
CA PRO A 293 -14.84 -2.07 -20.79
C PRO A 293 -14.55 -0.58 -20.65
N ALA A 294 -14.13 0.05 -21.75
CA ALA A 294 -13.90 1.49 -21.80
C ALA A 294 -15.19 2.26 -21.48
N ALA A 295 -15.07 3.30 -20.66
CA ALA A 295 -16.20 4.16 -20.30
C ALA A 295 -16.59 5.07 -21.46
N ALA A 296 -17.88 5.41 -21.56
CA ALA A 296 -18.29 6.63 -22.23
C ALA A 296 -17.93 7.82 -21.33
N LEU A 297 -17.12 8.76 -21.82
CA LEU A 297 -16.67 9.94 -21.06
C LEU A 297 -17.38 11.20 -21.58
N GLN A 298 -18.07 11.91 -20.68
CA GLN A 298 -18.66 13.22 -20.94
C GLN A 298 -18.26 14.21 -19.85
N GLY A 299 -17.33 15.13 -20.18
CA GLY A 299 -16.76 16.06 -19.21
C GLY A 299 -16.02 15.30 -18.09
N LYS A 300 -16.58 15.31 -16.89
CA LYS A 300 -16.04 14.62 -15.70
C LYS A 300 -16.73 13.29 -15.39
N THR A 301 -17.75 12.91 -16.16
CA THR A 301 -18.57 11.74 -15.86
C THR A 301 -18.22 10.58 -16.78
N LEU A 302 -17.93 9.45 -16.17
CA LEU A 302 -17.75 8.14 -16.80
C LEU A 302 -19.05 7.35 -16.72
N SER A 303 -19.49 6.75 -17.81
CA SER A 303 -20.71 5.93 -17.81
C SER A 303 -20.53 4.58 -18.49
N TRP A 304 -21.27 3.59 -17.97
CA TRP A 304 -21.40 2.24 -18.50
C TRP A 304 -22.85 1.78 -18.37
N GLU A 305 -23.33 1.06 -19.38
CA GLU A 305 -24.56 0.27 -19.31
C GLU A 305 -24.16 -1.17 -19.01
N LEU A 306 -24.63 -1.74 -17.90
CA LEU A 306 -24.22 -3.04 -17.39
C LEU A 306 -25.44 -3.94 -17.20
N ASN A 307 -25.36 -5.18 -17.70
CA ASN A 307 -26.29 -6.25 -17.38
C ASN A 307 -25.89 -6.95 -16.08
N ALA A 308 -26.79 -7.77 -15.54
CA ALA A 308 -26.48 -8.63 -14.42
C ALA A 308 -25.30 -9.57 -14.78
N GLY A 309 -24.26 -9.56 -13.96
CA GLY A 309 -23.03 -10.32 -14.16
C GLY A 309 -21.92 -9.58 -14.90
N ASP A 310 -22.21 -8.43 -15.53
CA ASP A 310 -21.18 -7.62 -16.18
C ASP A 310 -20.23 -7.02 -15.15
N THR A 311 -18.94 -6.96 -15.50
CA THR A 311 -17.88 -6.45 -14.64
C THR A 311 -17.12 -5.31 -15.31
N VAL A 312 -16.97 -4.18 -14.63
CA VAL A 312 -16.04 -3.11 -14.99
C VAL A 312 -14.75 -3.27 -14.19
N ARG A 313 -13.61 -3.27 -14.87
CA ARG A 313 -12.28 -3.41 -14.28
C ARG A 313 -11.50 -2.12 -14.43
N PHE A 314 -11.01 -1.56 -13.32
CA PHE A 314 -10.09 -0.43 -13.30
C PHE A 314 -8.68 -0.94 -13.06
N HIS A 315 -7.80 -0.79 -14.05
CA HIS A 315 -6.41 -1.19 -14.01
C HIS A 315 -5.52 -0.06 -13.50
N ASP A 316 -5.75 0.42 -12.29
CA ASP A 316 -5.08 1.60 -11.74
C ASP A 316 -3.55 1.53 -11.87
N GLY A 317 -2.96 0.33 -11.73
CA GLY A 317 -1.52 0.08 -11.92
C GLY A 317 -0.93 0.48 -13.28
N ARG A 318 -1.79 0.62 -14.31
CA ARG A 318 -1.42 1.01 -15.69
C ARG A 318 -1.57 2.51 -15.94
N ALA A 319 -2.14 3.27 -15.00
CA ALA A 319 -2.35 4.69 -15.18
C ALA A 319 -1.02 5.44 -15.33
N ARG A 320 -0.97 6.38 -16.28
CA ARG A 320 0.20 7.20 -16.53
C ARG A 320 0.40 8.20 -15.39
N LEU A 321 1.52 8.09 -14.68
CA LEU A 321 1.97 9.09 -13.72
C LEU A 321 2.12 10.48 -14.37
N LEU A 322 1.43 11.46 -13.81
CA LEU A 322 1.51 12.85 -14.24
C LEU A 322 2.71 13.52 -13.57
N LEU A 323 3.76 13.82 -14.34
CA LEU A 323 5.02 14.36 -13.82
C LEU A 323 4.84 15.68 -13.04
N ARG A 324 3.80 16.46 -13.36
CA ARG A 324 3.52 17.74 -12.70
C ARG A 324 2.91 17.59 -11.31
N ARG A 325 2.10 16.55 -11.09
CA ARG A 325 1.41 16.30 -9.82
C ARG A 325 2.04 15.16 -9.00
N LEU A 326 2.92 14.37 -9.63
CA LEU A 326 3.51 13.12 -9.12
C LEU A 326 2.52 12.10 -8.53
N ASN A 327 1.25 12.33 -8.76
CA ASN A 327 0.17 11.39 -8.60
C ASN A 327 -0.52 11.27 -9.96
N SER A 328 -1.26 10.18 -10.14
CA SER A 328 -2.13 10.01 -11.31
C SER A 328 -3.44 9.42 -10.84
N TYR A 329 -3.90 9.86 -9.66
CA TYR A 329 -5.23 9.58 -9.21
C TYR A 329 -6.07 10.84 -9.27
N ILE A 330 -7.34 10.66 -9.57
CA ILE A 330 -8.36 11.70 -9.61
C ILE A 330 -9.42 11.30 -8.59
N GLY A 331 -9.81 12.21 -7.72
CA GLY A 331 -10.88 11.94 -6.76
C GLY A 331 -12.21 11.70 -7.47
N VAL A 332 -12.98 10.76 -6.94
CA VAL A 332 -14.36 10.51 -7.34
C VAL A 332 -15.25 11.33 -6.42
N ASP A 333 -16.08 12.16 -7.02
CA ASP A 333 -17.06 13.02 -6.36
C ASP A 333 -18.33 12.22 -6.05
N ARG A 334 -18.78 11.41 -7.02
CA ARG A 334 -19.99 10.61 -6.87
C ARG A 334 -19.95 9.33 -7.69
N ILE A 335 -20.51 8.26 -7.14
CA ILE A 335 -20.88 7.05 -7.89
C ILE A 335 -22.40 6.94 -7.90
N ALA A 336 -23.01 6.87 -9.07
CA ALA A 336 -24.44 6.63 -9.23
C ALA A 336 -24.70 5.23 -9.82
N VAL A 337 -25.61 4.50 -9.18
CA VAL A 337 -26.13 3.21 -9.67
C VAL A 337 -27.59 3.41 -10.00
N VAL A 338 -27.89 3.55 -11.30
CA VAL A 338 -29.24 3.85 -11.80
C VAL A 338 -29.86 2.54 -12.29
N PRO A 339 -30.96 2.06 -11.69
CA PRO A 339 -31.62 0.84 -12.19
C PRO A 339 -32.11 1.05 -13.63
N GLN A 340 -32.06 -0.01 -14.43
CA GLN A 340 -32.59 -0.04 -15.79
C GLN A 340 -33.63 -1.16 -15.88
N ASP A 341 -34.73 -0.89 -16.56
CA ASP A 341 -35.83 -1.85 -16.77
C ASP A 341 -35.45 -3.03 -17.68
#